data_AF-A0A1G7EQD5-F1
#
_entry.id   AF-A0A1G7EQD5-F1
#
_cell.length_a   1.000
_cell.length_b   1.000
_cell.length_c   1.000
_cell.angle_alpha   90.00
_cell.angle_beta   90.00
_cell.angle_gamma   90.00
#
_symmetry.space_group_name_H-M   'P 1'
#
loop_
_entity.id
_entity.type
_entity.pdbx_description
1 polymer ?
#
loop_
_entity_poly.entity_id
_entity_poly.type
_entity_poly.pdbx_seq_one_letter_code
_entity_poly.pdbx_strand_id
1 'polypeptide(L)'
;MSSVYQINKGVGRSLEFKGLRAQYIGYLAAGLVLLFLLFAVLYLCGVNTWACLVIIGASGGGLYIGVVRMSHRYGQYGLMKKMAKQRMPGYLYFRSRKLFTKLKEDL
;
A
#
# COMPACT_ATOMS: atom_id res chain seq x y z
N MET A 1 21.11 27.55 -31.75
CA MET A 1 20.50 26.26 -32.13
C MET A 1 19.95 25.61 -30.86
N SER A 2 18.64 25.39 -30.78
CA SER A 2 18.02 24.70 -29.64
C SER A 2 17.97 23.20 -29.92
N SER A 3 18.71 22.41 -29.16
CA SER A 3 18.68 20.94 -29.22
C SER A 3 17.34 20.42 -28.69
N VAL A 4 16.59 19.69 -29.53
CA VAL A 4 15.34 19.03 -29.16
C VAL A 4 15.69 17.70 -28.48
N TYR A 5 15.43 17.60 -27.18
CA TYR A 5 15.63 16.37 -26.42
C TYR A 5 14.34 15.54 -26.40
N GLN A 6 14.45 14.23 -26.65
CA GLN A 6 13.36 13.29 -26.37
C GLN A 6 13.25 13.08 -24.86
N ILE A 7 12.20 13.66 -24.26
CA ILE A 7 11.88 13.43 -22.85
C ILE A 7 11.14 12.11 -22.73
N ASN A 8 11.80 11.12 -22.12
CA ASN A 8 11.24 9.79 -21.91
C ASN A 8 10.38 9.77 -20.62
N LYS A 9 9.08 10.06 -20.76
CA LYS A 9 8.12 10.23 -19.64
C LYS A 9 7.84 8.96 -18.82
N GLY A 10 8.43 7.82 -19.19
CA GLY A 10 8.33 6.55 -18.45
C GLY A 10 9.42 6.35 -17.39
N VAL A 11 10.52 7.09 -17.47
CA VAL A 11 11.67 6.94 -16.55
C VAL A 11 11.26 7.46 -15.17
N GLY A 12 11.27 6.57 -14.16
CA GLY A 12 10.90 6.90 -12.78
C GLY A 12 9.40 6.79 -12.46
N ARG A 13 8.57 6.31 -13.40
CA ARG A 13 7.22 5.82 -13.07
C ARG A 13 7.36 4.73 -12.03
N SER A 14 6.55 4.79 -10.97
CA SER A 14 6.54 3.69 -10.01
C SER A 14 6.07 2.41 -10.67
N LEU A 15 6.58 1.30 -10.15
CA LEU A 15 6.26 -0.03 -10.65
C LEU A 15 4.76 -0.28 -10.42
N GLU A 16 3.97 -0.15 -11.49
CA GLU A 16 2.53 -0.43 -11.54
C GLU A 16 2.33 -1.68 -12.39
N PHE A 17 1.82 -2.76 -11.80
CA PHE A 17 1.41 -3.95 -12.57
C PHE A 17 -0.11 -3.92 -12.72
N LYS A 18 -0.60 -3.64 -13.93
CA LYS A 18 -2.05 -3.61 -14.24
C LYS A 18 -2.89 -2.77 -13.25
N GLY A 19 -2.35 -1.65 -12.76
CA GLY A 19 -3.02 -0.76 -11.79
C GLY A 19 -2.77 -1.09 -10.30
N LEU A 20 -2.12 -2.21 -9.98
CA LEU A 20 -1.59 -2.47 -8.65
C LEU A 20 -0.21 -1.84 -8.47
N ARG A 21 -0.06 -1.03 -7.40
CA ARG A 21 1.25 -0.50 -7.01
C ARG A 21 2.06 -1.59 -6.30
N ALA A 22 3.39 -1.54 -6.44
CA ALA A 22 4.33 -2.50 -5.82
C ALA A 22 4.06 -2.82 -4.34
N GLN A 23 3.71 -1.83 -3.51
CA GLN A 23 3.42 -2.04 -2.08
C GLN A 23 2.24 -3.01 -1.86
N TYR A 24 1.17 -2.90 -2.67
CA TYR A 24 -0.02 -3.75 -2.53
C TYR A 24 0.20 -5.17 -3.03
N ILE A 25 1.12 -5.35 -3.98
CA ILE A 25 1.55 -6.69 -4.41
C ILE A 25 2.21 -7.42 -3.25
N GLY A 26 3.04 -6.73 -2.47
CA GLY A 26 3.63 -7.29 -1.25
C GLY A 26 2.58 -7.73 -0.23
N TYR A 27 1.55 -6.91 0.02
CA TYR A 27 0.45 -7.28 0.91
C TYR A 27 -0.36 -8.47 0.39
N LEU A 28 -0.64 -8.52 -0.92
CA LEU A 28 -1.33 -9.64 -1.53
C LEU A 28 -0.52 -10.94 -1.37
N ALA A 29 0.78 -10.90 -1.65
CA ALA A 29 1.66 -12.06 -1.52
C ALA A 29 1.71 -12.57 -0.07
N ALA A 30 1.92 -11.69 0.90
CA ALA A 30 1.90 -12.06 2.32
C ALA A 30 0.55 -12.65 2.74
N GLY A 31 -0.56 -12.07 2.28
CA GLY A 31 -1.90 -12.56 2.54
C GLY A 31 -2.16 -13.96 1.96
N LEU A 32 -1.67 -14.23 0.74
CA LEU A 32 -1.78 -15.55 0.11
C LEU A 32 -0.96 -16.62 0.86
N VAL A 33 0.24 -16.27 1.34
CA VAL A 33 1.05 -17.18 2.18
C VAL A 33 0.31 -17.51 3.48
N LEU A 34 -0.28 -16.50 4.15
CA LEU A 34 -1.08 -16.72 5.35
C LEU A 34 -2.31 -17.59 5.08
N LEU A 35 -3.00 -17.38 3.94
CA LEU A 35 -4.13 -18.21 3.52
C LEU A 35 -3.70 -19.66 3.31
N PHE A 36 -2.54 -19.89 2.69
CA PHE A 36 -2.01 -21.22 2.49
C PHE A 36 -1.70 -21.93 3.81
N LEU A 37 -1.07 -21.22 4.76
CA LEU A 37 -0.82 -21.75 6.10
C LEU A 37 -2.13 -22.06 6.85
N LEU A 38 -3.12 -21.17 6.75
CA LEU A 38 -4.44 -21.38 7.33
C LEU A 38 -5.11 -22.65 6.76
N PHE A 39 -5.06 -22.83 5.44
CA PHE A 39 -5.56 -24.04 4.80
C PHE A 39 -4.85 -25.29 5.34
N ALA A 40 -3.52 -25.27 5.40
CA ALA A 40 -2.73 -26.39 5.89
C ALA A 40 -3.12 -26.77 7.33
N VAL A 41 -3.27 -25.78 8.22
CA VAL A 41 -3.69 -26.01 9.61
C VAL A 41 -5.10 -26.59 9.68
N LEU A 42 -6.07 -25.99 8.98
CA LEU A 42 -7.46 -26.48 8.98
C LEU A 42 -7.56 -27.92 8.44
N TYR A 43 -6.83 -28.22 7.37
CA TYR A 43 -6.79 -29.54 6.78
C TYR A 43 -6.16 -30.58 7.73
N LEU A 44 -5.03 -30.24 8.38
CA LEU A 44 -4.38 -31.11 9.35
C LEU A 44 -5.23 -31.36 10.61
N CYS A 45 -6.06 -30.39 11.01
CA CYS A 45 -7.03 -30.57 12.09
C CYS A 45 -8.24 -31.45 11.72
N GLY A 46 -8.31 -31.96 10.48
CA GLY A 46 -9.40 -32.83 10.02
C GLY A 46 -10.69 -32.09 9.66
N VAL A 47 -10.64 -30.77 9.44
CA VAL A 47 -11.78 -30.02 8.94
C VAL A 47 -12.14 -30.49 7.54
N ASN A 48 -13.44 -30.65 7.27
CA ASN A 48 -13.93 -31.07 5.95
C ASN A 48 -13.37 -30.17 4.83
N THR A 49 -12.75 -30.79 3.82
CA THR A 49 -12.15 -30.11 2.67
C THR A 49 -13.10 -29.11 2.01
N TRP A 50 -14.39 -29.43 1.89
CA TRP A 50 -15.38 -28.52 1.33
C TRP A 50 -15.55 -27.24 2.16
N ALA A 51 -15.55 -27.37 3.50
CA ALA A 51 -15.58 -26.22 4.40
C ALA A 51 -14.30 -25.38 4.27
N CYS A 52 -13.13 -26.03 4.22
CA CYS A 52 -11.85 -25.35 3.98
C CYS A 52 -11.86 -24.55 2.68
N LEU A 53 -12.36 -25.12 1.57
CA LEU A 53 -12.45 -24.44 0.28
C LEU A 53 -13.34 -23.21 0.34
N VAL A 54 -14.50 -23.28 0.99
CA VAL A 54 -15.40 -22.12 1.15
C VAL A 54 -14.72 -21.02 1.98
N ILE A 55 -14.09 -21.37 3.10
CA ILE A 55 -13.42 -20.41 3.99
C ILE A 55 -12.27 -19.71 3.25
N ILE A 56 -11.41 -20.50 2.60
CA ILE A 56 -10.24 -19.98 1.88
C ILE A 56 -10.66 -19.21 0.64
N GLY A 57 -11.66 -19.67 -0.11
CA GLY A 57 -12.19 -18.97 -1.27
C GLY A 57 -12.79 -17.61 -0.91
N ALA A 58 -13.63 -17.56 0.12
CA ALA A 58 -14.21 -16.31 0.62
C ALA A 58 -13.14 -15.36 1.15
N SER A 59 -12.20 -15.87 1.94
CA SER A 59 -11.10 -15.07 2.51
C SER A 59 -10.16 -14.54 1.42
N GLY A 60 -9.86 -15.35 0.41
CA GLY A 60 -9.01 -14.99 -0.72
C GLY A 60 -9.65 -13.94 -1.62
N GLY A 61 -10.95 -14.09 -1.89
CA GLY A 61 -11.74 -13.08 -2.60
C GLY A 61 -11.78 -11.76 -1.83
N GLY A 62 -12.03 -11.81 -0.51
CA GLY A 62 -12.01 -10.64 0.36
C GLY A 62 -10.64 -9.95 0.41
N LEU A 63 -9.56 -10.72 0.53
CA LEU A 63 -8.18 -10.24 0.48
C LEU A 63 -7.93 -9.49 -0.84
N TYR A 64 -8.24 -10.12 -1.98
CA TYR A 64 -8.02 -9.54 -3.29
C TYR A 64 -8.79 -8.22 -3.48
N ILE A 65 -10.10 -8.22 -3.19
CA ILE A 65 -10.96 -7.04 -3.30
C ILE A 65 -10.45 -5.92 -2.39
N GLY A 66 -10.09 -6.26 -1.14
CA GLY A 66 -9.55 -5.31 -0.18
C GLY A 66 -8.25 -4.66 -0.65
N VAL A 67 -7.29 -5.47 -1.10
CA VAL A 67 -5.98 -5.00 -1.57
C VAL A 67 -6.11 -4.14 -2.82
N VAL A 68 -6.92 -4.55 -3.80
CA VAL A 68 -7.18 -3.76 -5.01
C VAL A 68 -7.85 -2.43 -4.68
N ARG A 69 -8.87 -2.45 -3.81
CA ARG A 69 -9.55 -1.22 -3.35
C ARG A 69 -8.59 -0.27 -2.64
N MET A 70 -7.68 -0.80 -1.81
CA MET A 70 -6.63 0.00 -1.18
C MET A 70 -5.65 0.58 -2.20
N SER A 71 -5.24 -0.22 -3.20
CA SER A 71 -4.36 0.22 -4.28
C SER A 71 -4.92 1.41 -5.03
N HIS A 72 -6.20 1.34 -5.43
CA HIS A 72 -6.88 2.46 -6.10
C HIS A 72 -7.08 3.67 -5.20
N ARG A 73 -7.43 3.46 -3.92
CA ARG A 73 -7.76 4.55 -3.00
C ARG A 73 -6.54 5.35 -2.55
N TYR A 74 -5.44 4.68 -2.25
CA TYR A 74 -4.29 5.29 -1.60
C TYR A 74 -3.09 5.47 -2.55
N GLY A 75 -3.06 4.77 -3.69
CA GLY A 75 -1.91 4.83 -4.60
C GLY A 75 -0.61 4.42 -3.91
N GLN A 76 0.54 4.78 -4.49
CA GLN A 76 1.84 4.30 -4.02
C GLN A 76 2.23 4.82 -2.64
N TYR A 77 1.93 6.09 -2.33
CA TYR A 77 2.41 6.75 -1.11
C TYR A 77 1.30 7.07 -0.10
N GLY A 78 0.02 6.94 -0.46
CA GLY A 78 -1.08 7.39 0.40
C GLY A 78 -1.22 6.57 1.68
N LEU A 79 -0.93 5.26 1.62
CA LEU A 79 -0.98 4.40 2.80
C LEU A 79 0.14 4.77 3.78
N MET A 80 1.35 5.02 3.28
CA MET A 80 2.48 5.50 4.10
C MET A 80 2.19 6.86 4.73
N LYS A 81 1.60 7.80 3.97
CA LYS A 81 1.17 9.11 4.51
C LYS A 81 0.11 8.96 5.60
N LYS A 82 -0.85 8.04 5.44
CA LYS A 82 -1.88 7.77 6.44
C LYS A 82 -1.27 7.21 7.73
N MET A 83 -0.34 6.26 7.62
CA MET A 83 0.36 5.70 8.78
C MET A 83 1.24 6.75 9.47
N ALA A 84 1.96 7.57 8.70
CA ALA A 84 2.78 8.65 9.24
C ALA A 84 1.94 9.68 10.00
N LYS A 85 0.76 10.05 9.47
CA LYS A 85 -0.17 10.97 10.14
C LYS A 85 -0.62 10.46 11.51
N GLN A 86 -0.82 9.15 11.67
CA GLN A 86 -1.19 8.56 12.96
C GLN A 86 -0.07 8.60 14.01
N ARG A 87 1.19 8.69 13.58
CA ARG A 87 2.37 8.73 14.45
C ARG A 87 2.86 10.15 14.75
N MET A 88 2.25 11.17 14.16
CA MET A 88 2.62 12.56 14.42
C MET A 88 2.08 13.01 15.80
N PRO A 89 2.93 13.49 16.72
CA PRO A 89 2.47 14.03 17.98
C PRO A 89 1.74 15.38 17.77
N GLY A 90 0.77 15.67 18.64
CA GLY A 90 -0.15 16.81 18.46
C GLY A 90 0.50 18.19 18.40
N TYR A 91 1.74 18.33 18.88
CA TYR A 91 2.49 19.60 18.90
C TYR A 91 3.32 19.85 17.63
N LEU A 92 3.46 18.87 16.73
CA LEU A 92 4.16 19.04 15.43
C LEU A 92 3.25 19.56 14.31
N TYR A 93 2.09 20.12 14.67
CA TYR A 93 1.13 20.68 13.72
C TYR A 93 1.25 22.20 13.64
N PHE A 94 2.03 22.69 12.67
CA PHE A 94 2.15 24.12 12.41
C PHE A 94 0.99 24.60 11.53
N ARG A 95 0.13 25.49 12.05
CA ARG A 95 -0.90 26.17 11.26
C ARG A 95 -0.38 27.33 10.42
N SER A 96 0.84 27.81 10.71
CA SER A 96 1.40 28.99 10.05
C SER A 96 2.83 28.75 9.59
N ARG A 97 3.11 29.16 8.35
CA ARG A 97 4.46 29.15 7.77
C ARG A 97 5.38 30.25 8.32
N LYS A 98 4.83 31.21 9.09
CA LYS A 98 5.57 32.35 9.66
C LYS A 98 6.81 31.93 10.46
N LEU A 99 6.73 30.79 11.13
CA LEU A 99 7.80 30.21 11.94
C LEU A 99 9.04 29.84 11.11
N PHE A 100 8.85 29.43 9.86
CA PHE A 100 9.95 29.05 8.96
C PHE A 100 10.44 30.20 8.09
N THR A 101 9.59 31.20 7.81
CA THR A 101 9.97 32.34 6.97
C THR A 101 10.74 33.42 7.72
N LYS A 102 10.53 33.55 9.04
CA LYS A 102 11.25 34.53 9.88
C LYS A 102 12.65 34.10 10.29
N LEU A 103 13.01 32.83 10.11
CA LEU A 103 14.33 32.30 10.51
C LEU A 103 15.51 32.91 9.73
N LYS A 104 15.24 33.62 8.63
CA LYS A 104 16.25 34.26 7.77
C LYS A 104 16.49 35.74 8.13
N GLU A 105 15.62 36.35 8.93
CA GLU A 105 15.77 37.79 9.26
C GLU A 105 16.79 38.03 10.39
N ASP A 106 17.12 36.99 11.16
CA ASP A 106 18.00 37.08 12.34
C ASP A 106 19.43 36.51 12.11
N LEU A 107 19.88 36.37 10.86
CA LEU A 107 21.22 35.85 10.50
C LEU A 107 21.92 36.77 9.48
#